data_AF-A0A8D8JIF9-F1
#
_entry.id   AF-A0A8D8JIF9-F1
#
_cell.length_a   1.000
_cell.length_b   1.000
_cell.length_c   1.000
_cell.angle_alpha   90.00
_cell.angle_beta   90.00
_cell.angle_gamma   90.00
#
_symmetry.space_group_name_H-M   'P 1'
#
loop_
_entity.id
_entity.type
_entity.pdbx_description
1 polymer ?
#
loop_
_entity_poly.entity_id
_entity_poly.type
_entity_poly.pdbx_seq_one_letter_code
_entity_poly.pdbx_strand_id
1 'polypeptide(L)'
;GQDLISNPKIMLFDEPTSGLDSESSYQMVSYLKELTKQDRCVISVIHQPSSDLLELFDDLYVLSDGKCMYSGSLHDLIPWFESVGLVCPQYYNRADFVVKLASTSNPDKSKIYQLMYQMESVNKDKPPALLPSEKHRPKGRQYPTS
;
A
#
# COMPACT_ATOMS: atom_id res chain seq x y z
N GLY A 1 -16.76 -0.15 13.74
CA GLY A 1 -17.17 0.84 14.78
C GLY A 1 -16.53 0.58 16.14
N GLN A 2 -16.31 -0.69 16.52
CA GLN A 2 -15.81 -1.07 17.85
C GLN A 2 -14.27 -1.12 17.93
N ASP A 3 -13.56 -1.19 16.79
CA ASP A 3 -12.11 -1.42 16.75
C ASP A 3 -11.26 -0.18 17.07
N LEU A 4 -11.78 1.04 16.81
CA LEU A 4 -11.05 2.29 17.12
C LEU A 4 -10.88 2.56 18.62
N ILE A 5 -11.69 1.90 19.47
CA ILE A 5 -11.66 2.06 20.93
C ILE A 5 -10.37 1.48 21.53
N SER A 6 -9.66 0.61 20.79
CA SER A 6 -8.48 -0.12 21.28
C SER A 6 -7.13 0.56 21.00
N ASN A 7 -7.12 1.72 20.34
CA ASN A 7 -5.89 2.42 19.94
C ASN A 7 -4.83 1.51 19.27
N PRO A 8 -5.18 0.71 18.25
CA PRO A 8 -4.30 -0.33 17.73
C PRO A 8 -3.08 0.27 16.99
N LYS A 9 -1.93 -0.43 17.08
CA LYS A 9 -0.69 -0.08 16.34
C LYS A 9 -0.74 -0.47 14.86
N ILE A 10 -1.61 -1.41 14.49
CA ILE A 10 -1.81 -1.85 13.11
C ILE A 10 -3.29 -1.66 12.77
N MET A 11 -3.56 -0.96 11.68
CA MET A 11 -4.91 -0.65 11.22
C MET A 11 -5.06 -1.15 9.79
N LEU A 12 -6.13 -1.92 9.54
CA LEU A 12 -6.45 -2.48 8.23
C LEU A 12 -7.73 -1.80 7.72
N PHE A 13 -7.69 -1.29 6.50
CA PHE A 13 -8.83 -0.69 5.83
C PHE A 13 -9.06 -1.36 4.49
N ASP A 14 -10.29 -1.79 4.25
CA ASP A 14 -10.70 -2.36 2.97
C ASP A 14 -11.57 -1.33 2.23
N GLU A 15 -11.09 -0.87 1.09
CA GLU A 15 -11.73 0.15 0.25
C GLU A 15 -12.28 1.40 0.99
N PRO A 16 -11.49 2.12 1.80
CA PRO A 16 -12.00 3.25 2.60
C PRO A 16 -12.49 4.45 1.77
N THR A 17 -12.22 4.47 0.47
CA THR A 17 -12.65 5.51 -0.48
C THR A 17 -13.91 5.12 -1.26
N SER A 18 -14.47 3.94 -1.02
CA SER A 18 -15.63 3.46 -1.77
C SER A 18 -16.86 4.36 -1.53
N GLY A 19 -17.46 4.84 -2.63
CA GLY A 19 -18.62 5.74 -2.58
C GLY A 19 -18.32 7.19 -2.23
N LEU A 20 -17.05 7.58 -2.10
CA LEU A 20 -16.63 8.97 -1.91
C LEU A 20 -16.33 9.64 -3.25
N ASP A 21 -16.53 10.96 -3.31
CA ASP A 21 -15.99 11.78 -4.40
C ASP A 21 -14.45 11.92 -4.28
N SER A 22 -13.82 12.55 -5.26
CA SER A 22 -12.36 12.68 -5.32
C SER A 22 -11.76 13.47 -4.16
N GLU A 23 -12.43 14.54 -3.72
CA GLU A 23 -11.96 15.39 -2.62
C GLU A 23 -12.10 14.66 -1.28
N SER A 24 -13.28 14.07 -1.04
CA SER A 24 -13.56 13.28 0.14
C SER A 24 -12.64 12.06 0.25
N SER A 25 -12.31 11.42 -0.88
CA SER A 25 -11.34 10.31 -0.95
C SER A 25 -9.93 10.77 -0.55
N TYR A 26 -9.49 11.91 -1.08
CA TYR A 26 -8.19 12.49 -0.75
C TYR A 26 -8.09 12.85 0.73
N GLN A 27 -9.15 13.45 1.29
CA GLN A 27 -9.22 13.75 2.72
C GLN A 27 -9.18 12.49 3.58
N MET A 28 -9.90 11.43 3.19
CA MET A 28 -9.90 10.15 3.89
C MET A 28 -8.48 9.55 3.93
N VAL A 29 -7.80 9.45 2.79
CA VAL A 29 -6.43 8.89 2.75
C VAL A 29 -5.42 9.82 3.42
N SER A 30 -5.58 11.12 3.34
CA SER A 30 -4.76 12.09 4.08
C SER A 30 -4.90 11.91 5.59
N TYR A 31 -6.11 11.64 6.09
CA TYR A 31 -6.33 11.30 7.49
C TYR A 31 -5.66 9.99 7.87
N LEU A 32 -5.77 8.95 7.04
CA LEU A 32 -5.05 7.69 7.25
C LEU A 32 -3.52 7.90 7.30
N LYS A 33 -2.99 8.78 6.45
CA LYS A 33 -1.58 9.19 6.48
C LYS A 33 -1.20 9.91 7.77
N GLU A 34 -2.07 10.74 8.33
CA GLU A 34 -1.81 11.39 9.61
C GLU A 34 -1.77 10.38 10.76
N LEU A 35 -2.58 9.33 10.70
CA LEU A 35 -2.54 8.25 11.70
C LEU A 35 -1.18 7.55 11.74
N THR A 36 -0.47 7.41 10.60
CA THR A 36 0.85 6.76 10.58
C THR A 36 1.91 7.56 11.34
N LYS A 37 1.75 8.90 11.44
CA LYS A 37 2.63 9.77 12.23
C LYS A 37 2.53 9.54 13.74
N GLN A 38 1.55 8.76 14.19
CA GLN A 38 1.28 8.46 15.60
C GLN A 38 1.77 7.06 16.01
N ASP A 39 2.89 6.59 15.44
CA ASP A 39 3.43 5.22 15.67
C ASP A 39 2.43 4.11 15.27
N ARG A 40 1.74 4.30 14.15
CA ARG A 40 0.81 3.31 13.59
C ARG A 40 1.25 2.84 12.21
N CYS A 41 1.07 1.55 11.97
CA CYS A 41 1.07 0.96 10.64
C CYS A 41 -0.37 0.96 10.11
N VAL A 42 -0.58 1.61 8.96
CA VAL A 42 -1.87 1.61 8.27
C VAL A 42 -1.69 0.85 6.96
N ILE A 43 -2.54 -0.16 6.74
CA ILE A 43 -2.61 -0.91 5.50
C ILE A 43 -4.00 -0.67 4.92
N SER A 44 -4.05 -0.25 3.66
CA SER A 44 -5.30 0.09 2.99
C SER A 44 -5.34 -0.51 1.60
N VAL A 45 -6.47 -1.13 1.24
CA VAL A 45 -6.74 -1.54 -0.14
C VAL A 45 -7.44 -0.39 -0.85
N ILE A 46 -6.89 0.10 -1.96
CA ILE A 46 -7.51 1.14 -2.78
C ILE A 46 -7.85 0.58 -4.16
N HIS A 47 -9.13 0.61 -4.50
CA HIS A 47 -9.60 0.28 -5.84
C HIS A 47 -9.41 1.49 -6.74
N GLN A 48 -8.39 1.44 -7.62
CA GLN A 48 -8.10 2.45 -8.63
C GLN A 48 -7.81 3.86 -8.06
N PRO A 49 -6.63 4.07 -7.42
CA PRO A 49 -6.27 5.38 -6.91
C PRO A 49 -6.11 6.41 -8.05
N SER A 50 -6.47 7.66 -7.80
CA SER A 50 -6.02 8.78 -8.65
C SER A 50 -4.51 8.98 -8.50
N SER A 51 -3.89 9.73 -9.42
CA SER A 51 -2.47 10.07 -9.33
C SER A 51 -2.15 10.75 -7.99
N ASP A 52 -2.94 11.73 -7.58
CA ASP A 52 -2.72 12.48 -6.33
C ASP A 52 -2.88 11.60 -5.09
N LEU A 53 -3.83 10.64 -5.13
CA LEU A 53 -4.04 9.71 -4.03
C LEU A 53 -2.87 8.73 -3.89
N LEU A 54 -2.29 8.30 -5.02
CA LEU A 54 -1.13 7.42 -5.04
C LEU A 54 0.08 8.04 -4.32
N GLU A 55 0.29 9.35 -4.47
CA GLU A 55 1.41 10.08 -3.83
C GLU A 55 1.35 10.10 -2.30
N LEU A 56 0.22 9.75 -1.69
CA LEU A 56 0.09 9.71 -0.22
C LEU A 56 0.69 8.43 0.38
N PHE A 57 0.93 7.39 -0.43
CA PHE A 57 1.43 6.09 0.01
C PHE A 57 2.96 6.06 0.11
N ASP A 58 3.48 5.47 1.20
CA ASP A 58 4.92 5.24 1.37
C ASP A 58 5.39 4.00 0.58
N ASP A 59 4.67 2.90 0.80
CA ASP A 59 4.92 1.59 0.22
C ASP A 59 3.66 1.08 -0.50
N LEU A 60 3.88 0.29 -1.56
CA LEU A 60 2.83 -0.35 -2.34
C LEU A 60 3.01 -1.86 -2.32
N TYR A 61 1.88 -2.55 -2.41
CA TYR A 61 1.82 -3.99 -2.62
C TYR A 61 0.87 -4.26 -3.79
N VAL A 62 1.43 -4.60 -4.95
CA VAL A 62 0.67 -4.76 -6.21
C VAL A 62 0.47 -6.24 -6.50
N LEU A 63 -0.79 -6.61 -6.68
CA LEU A 63 -1.22 -7.96 -7.00
C LEU A 63 -1.74 -8.06 -8.43
N SER A 64 -1.47 -9.18 -9.09
CA SER A 64 -2.21 -9.63 -10.28
C SER A 64 -2.37 -11.14 -10.23
N ASP A 65 -3.59 -11.60 -10.52
CA ASP A 65 -3.95 -13.02 -10.49
C ASP A 65 -3.53 -13.73 -9.19
N GLY A 66 -3.75 -13.05 -8.05
CA GLY A 66 -3.39 -13.54 -6.72
C GLY A 66 -1.88 -13.56 -6.40
N LYS A 67 -1.01 -13.13 -7.32
CA LYS A 67 0.44 -13.10 -7.15
C LYS A 67 0.97 -11.68 -7.02
N CYS A 68 1.99 -11.52 -6.19
CA CYS A 68 2.69 -10.25 -6.02
C CYS A 68 3.58 -9.98 -7.23
N MET A 69 3.37 -8.84 -7.89
CA MET A 69 4.27 -8.36 -8.93
C MET A 69 5.21 -7.26 -8.44
N TYR A 70 4.87 -6.62 -7.32
CA TYR A 70 5.67 -5.55 -6.72
C TYR A 70 5.35 -5.41 -5.23
N SER A 71 6.38 -5.27 -4.41
CA SER A 71 6.27 -4.81 -3.03
C SER A 71 7.46 -3.94 -2.66
N GLY A 72 7.22 -2.68 -2.32
CA GLY A 72 8.28 -1.73 -2.00
C GLY A 72 7.80 -0.27 -2.04
N SER A 73 8.75 0.65 -1.97
CA SER A 73 8.49 2.08 -1.91
C SER A 73 7.89 2.63 -3.21
N LEU A 74 6.91 3.53 -3.12
CA LEU A 74 6.35 4.23 -4.28
C LEU A 74 7.42 4.80 -5.24
N HIS A 75 8.58 5.20 -4.72
CA HIS A 75 9.69 5.74 -5.52
C HIS A 75 10.33 4.72 -6.46
N ASP A 76 10.40 3.46 -6.06
CA ASP A 76 11.02 2.38 -6.84
C ASP A 76 10.04 1.70 -7.80
N LEU A 77 8.77 2.09 -7.77
CA LEU A 77 7.70 1.49 -8.55
C LEU A 77 7.98 1.51 -10.06
N ILE A 78 8.28 2.68 -10.62
CA ILE A 78 8.53 2.81 -12.07
C ILE A 78 9.85 2.13 -12.48
N PRO A 79 10.98 2.36 -11.80
CA PRO A 79 12.22 1.63 -12.09
C PRO A 79 12.07 0.11 -12.08
N TRP A 80 11.23 -0.43 -11.18
CA TRP A 80 10.96 -1.87 -11.12
C TRP A 80 10.30 -2.40 -12.39
N PHE A 81 9.23 -1.75 -12.88
CA PHE A 81 8.58 -2.16 -14.12
C PHE A 81 9.47 -1.94 -15.36
N GLU A 82 10.25 -0.86 -15.36
CA GLU A 82 11.20 -0.57 -16.44
C GLU A 82 12.30 -1.64 -16.56
N SER A 83 12.67 -2.31 -15.46
CA SER A 83 13.70 -3.37 -15.45
C SER A 83 13.38 -4.57 -16.36
N VAL A 84 12.11 -4.80 -16.67
CA VAL A 84 11.65 -5.84 -17.62
C VAL A 84 11.13 -5.25 -18.93
N GLY A 85 11.39 -3.96 -19.18
CA GLY A 85 10.98 -3.26 -20.39
C GLY A 85 9.49 -2.90 -20.42
N LEU A 86 8.86 -2.68 -19.26
CA LEU A 86 7.54 -2.05 -19.15
C LEU A 86 7.73 -0.58 -18.79
N VAL A 87 7.75 0.28 -19.82
CA VAL A 87 8.02 1.71 -19.66
C VAL A 87 6.71 2.47 -19.44
N CYS A 88 6.67 3.27 -18.38
CA CYS A 88 5.56 4.20 -18.15
C CYS A 88 5.72 5.42 -19.07
N PRO A 89 4.75 5.74 -19.95
CA PRO A 89 4.87 6.89 -20.83
C PRO A 89 4.99 8.21 -20.05
N GLN A 90 5.68 9.18 -20.63
CA GLN A 90 5.80 10.52 -20.06
C GLN A 90 4.41 11.15 -19.95
N TYR A 91 4.09 11.73 -18.79
CA TYR A 91 2.78 12.32 -18.45
C TYR A 91 1.61 11.32 -18.32
N TYR A 92 1.89 10.03 -18.29
CA TYR A 92 0.88 9.02 -17.98
C TYR A 92 0.74 8.86 -16.46
N ASN A 93 -0.50 8.70 -15.99
CA ASN A 93 -0.77 8.47 -14.57
C ASN A 93 -0.15 7.13 -14.13
N ARG A 94 0.74 7.18 -13.13
CA ARG A 94 1.43 6.00 -12.59
C ARG A 94 0.45 5.00 -11.98
N ALA A 95 -0.62 5.47 -11.36
CA ALA A 95 -1.67 4.60 -10.81
C ALA A 95 -2.35 3.80 -11.92
N ASP A 96 -2.79 4.48 -12.98
CA ASP A 96 -3.44 3.83 -14.12
C ASP A 96 -2.50 2.86 -14.83
N PHE A 97 -1.21 3.20 -14.93
CA PHE A 97 -0.19 2.32 -15.48
C PHE A 97 -0.13 0.99 -14.72
N VAL A 98 0.03 1.08 -13.40
CA VAL A 98 0.16 -0.11 -12.54
C VAL A 98 -1.13 -0.93 -12.52
N VAL A 99 -2.30 -0.30 -12.43
CA VAL A 99 -3.60 -0.99 -12.50
C VAL A 99 -3.77 -1.71 -13.84
N LYS A 100 -3.41 -1.06 -14.94
CA LYS A 100 -3.45 -1.66 -16.27
C LYS A 100 -2.50 -2.87 -16.36
N LEU A 101 -1.30 -2.74 -15.82
CA LEU A 101 -0.34 -3.84 -15.77
C LEU A 101 -0.85 -5.02 -14.93
N ALA A 102 -1.53 -4.72 -13.84
CA ALA A 102 -2.14 -5.71 -12.94
C ALA A 102 -3.39 -6.39 -13.53
N SER A 103 -4.04 -5.77 -14.51
CA SER A 103 -5.25 -6.32 -15.13
C SER A 103 -4.97 -7.60 -15.94
N THR A 104 -5.93 -8.51 -15.94
CA THR A 104 -5.87 -9.79 -16.67
C THR A 104 -5.89 -9.63 -18.20
N SER A 105 -6.17 -8.43 -18.71
CA SER A 105 -6.26 -8.10 -20.14
C SER A 105 -4.97 -7.48 -20.71
N ASN A 106 -3.89 -7.43 -19.92
CA ASN A 106 -2.60 -6.89 -20.39
C ASN A 106 -2.00 -7.80 -21.50
N PRO A 107 -1.64 -7.27 -22.68
CA PRO A 107 -0.98 -8.05 -23.74
C PRO A 107 0.43 -8.52 -23.37
N ASP A 108 1.12 -7.85 -22.44
CA ASP A 108 2.50 -8.14 -22.03
C ASP A 108 2.61 -9.12 -20.84
N LYS A 109 1.73 -10.14 -20.77
CA LYS A 109 1.69 -11.08 -19.63
C LYS A 109 3.02 -11.75 -19.32
N SER A 110 3.82 -12.07 -20.34
CA SER A 110 5.14 -12.69 -20.16
C SER A 110 6.08 -11.85 -19.29
N LYS A 111 6.06 -10.51 -19.46
CA LYS A 111 6.86 -9.58 -18.63
C LYS A 111 6.34 -9.52 -17.20
N ILE A 112 5.02 -9.56 -17.01
CA ILE A 112 4.39 -9.61 -15.69
C ILE A 112 4.77 -10.88 -14.94
N TYR A 113 4.75 -12.05 -15.59
CA TYR A 113 5.20 -13.30 -14.98
C TYR A 113 6.70 -13.27 -14.61
N GLN A 114 7.53 -12.59 -15.41
CA GLN A 114 8.93 -12.38 -15.06
C GLN A 114 9.08 -11.56 -13.77
N LEU A 115 8.31 -10.47 -13.61
CA LEU A 115 8.30 -9.69 -12.37
C LEU A 115 7.83 -10.50 -11.16
N MET A 116 6.77 -11.29 -11.32
CA MET A 116 6.28 -12.17 -10.24
C MET A 116 7.36 -13.17 -9.80
N TYR A 117 8.08 -13.77 -10.75
CA TYR A 117 9.18 -14.68 -10.44
C TYR A 117 10.35 -14.00 -9.73
N GLN A 118 10.72 -12.80 -10.18
CA GLN A 118 11.74 -11.98 -9.51
C GLN A 118 11.30 -11.63 -8.08
N MET A 119 10.04 -11.24 -7.90
CA MET A 119 9.47 -10.90 -6.60
C MET A 119 9.43 -12.08 -5.63
N GLU A 120 9.05 -13.27 -6.10
CA GLU A 120 9.10 -14.51 -5.30
C GLU A 120 10.52 -14.84 -4.83
N SER A 121 11.53 -14.54 -5.66
CA SER A 121 12.94 -14.73 -5.30
C SER A 121 13.39 -13.74 -4.23
N VAL A 122 13.04 -12.45 -4.39
CA VAL A 122 13.33 -11.39 -3.40
C VAL A 122 12.68 -11.68 -2.04
N ASN A 123 11.44 -12.17 -2.03
CA ASN A 123 10.71 -12.45 -0.79
C ASN A 123 11.25 -13.67 -0.02
N LYS A 124 11.92 -14.62 -0.67
CA LYS A 124 12.56 -15.76 0.02
C LYS A 124 13.75 -15.34 0.88
N ASP A 125 14.43 -14.27 0.48
CA ASP A 125 15.62 -13.76 1.18
C ASP A 125 15.27 -12.72 2.25
N LYS A 126 14.01 -12.25 2.32
CA LYS A 126 13.55 -11.29 3.32
C LYS A 126 13.08 -12.03 4.58
N PRO A 127 13.62 -11.75 5.78
CA PRO A 127 13.07 -12.31 7.00
C PRO A 127 11.60 -11.87 7.14
N PRO A 128 10.73 -12.68 7.78
CA PRO A 128 9.35 -12.29 8.05
C PRO A 128 9.34 -10.91 8.71
N ALA A 129 8.47 -10.01 8.26
CA ALA A 129 8.32 -8.70 8.87
C ALA A 129 8.08 -8.88 10.38
N LEU A 130 9.07 -8.49 11.19
CA LEU A 130 8.93 -8.53 12.64
C LEU A 130 7.86 -7.50 13.01
N LEU A 131 6.76 -7.97 13.58
CA LEU A 131 5.80 -7.07 14.23
C LEU A 131 6.58 -6.17 15.21
N PRO A 132 6.32 -4.84 15.25
CA PRO A 132 7.02 -3.95 16.14
C PRO A 132 7.02 -4.50 17.56
N SER A 133 8.20 -4.79 18.11
CA SER A 133 8.31 -5.44 19.43
C SER A 133 7.61 -4.61 20.51
N GLU A 134 6.86 -5.25 21.40
CA GLU A 134 6.12 -4.65 22.52
C GLU A 134 6.99 -3.93 23.58
N LYS A 135 8.22 -3.53 23.25
CA LYS A 135 9.19 -2.99 24.22
C LYS A 135 8.99 -1.51 24.57
N HIS A 136 8.05 -0.83 23.94
CA HIS A 136 7.64 0.55 24.30
C HIS A 136 6.20 0.58 24.78
N ARG A 137 5.94 -0.02 25.95
CA ARG A 137 4.75 0.30 26.76
C ARG A 137 5.12 1.46 27.70
N PRO A 138 4.65 2.70 27.50
CA PRO A 138 4.75 3.70 28.56
C PRO A 138 3.95 3.21 29.78
N LYS A 139 4.54 3.30 30.98
CA LYS A 139 3.90 2.90 32.23
C LYS A 139 2.55 3.63 32.36
N GLY A 140 1.51 2.86 32.68
CA GLY A 140 0.10 3.29 32.63
C GLY A 140 -0.15 4.59 33.39
N ARG A 141 -0.92 5.49 32.77
CA ARG A 141 -1.62 6.55 33.49
C ARG A 141 -2.80 5.92 34.23
N GLN A 142 -2.77 6.00 35.57
CA GLN A 142 -3.96 5.78 36.38
C GLN A 142 -4.91 6.95 36.13
N TYR A 143 -6.14 6.65 35.73
CA TYR A 143 -7.22 7.63 35.71
C TYR A 143 -7.83 7.69 37.13
N PRO A 144 -8.09 8.89 37.69
CA PRO A 144 -8.79 9.00 38.96
C PRO A 144 -10.26 8.62 38.75
N THR A 145 -10.75 7.69 39.55
CA THR A 145 -12.19 7.38 39.67
C THR A 145 -12.89 8.53 40.38
N SER A 146 -13.94 9.08 39.79
CA SER A 146 -14.97 9.87 40.49
C SER A 146 -16.16 8.96 40.80
#